data_AF-A0A970M0Q6-F1
#
_entry.id   AF-A0A970M0Q6-F1
#
_cell.length_a   1.000
_cell.length_b   1.000
_cell.length_c   1.000
_cell.angle_alpha   90.00
_cell.angle_beta   90.00
_cell.angle_gamma   90.00
#
_symmetry.space_group_name_H-M   'P 1'
#
loop_
_entity.id
_entity.type
_entity.pdbx_description
1 polymer ?
#
loop_
_entity_poly.entity_id
_entity_poly.type
_entity_poly.pdbx_seq_one_letter_code
_entity_poly.pdbx_strand_id
1 'polypeptide(L)'
;MADLQITNAQHKLLSKLYYDDPLGFIEDVIVYEEKPDENGESKLIHVGSQQREVLKAVAKSGRDIMPVSVKSGHGTGKTCVASWISLWYLFTRRNSKCMIVAPTEKQAKNGLWQELKFWIDNSPFLSSFFVFGSELINVRDFSGEGTQAGWQIELRTAPCQENVAGMHGKGGTLIIIDEASGITDEGIWAALDGATTDKNSILLMIGNPTKLYGRFYDSHNSMASKYRRITLSCEAKDYRGNRKLIRQWLETHGRTSDFYRVRVLGEIPKSESDSLISIDELTSCYTRTENRGLYYPIISIDPSDDGGDCTDIVAGVGYCVKYWHTIQGKTDGIKNVAQVLKAARYLRANAREFGFPDHLPIDVIIDVTGVGTSTRDLLRLQERRENIRVIENKSSWVGDEACEKMKDLLWYTMKSILAELSIPYCIESEDYSNELTKKEFYNVLEEQICSRKYTQPNGKIVIETKQQLKSRGMKSPDKGDALSLYCYQLQKYKPKVCYGSITSGARIRLSGNQYGVV
;
A
#
# COMPACT_ATOMS: atom_id res chain seq x y z
N MET A 1 -22.54 4.49 33.23
CA MET A 1 -23.10 3.40 32.42
C MET A 1 -23.00 2.14 33.25
N ALA A 2 -24.11 1.67 33.81
CA ALA A 2 -24.12 0.46 34.64
C ALA A 2 -23.77 -0.77 33.79
N ASP A 3 -23.07 -1.73 34.40
CA ASP A 3 -22.55 -2.96 33.80
C ASP A 3 -23.60 -3.70 32.95
N LEU A 4 -23.53 -3.50 31.63
CA LEU A 4 -24.35 -4.18 30.64
C LEU A 4 -23.76 -5.58 30.36
N GLN A 5 -23.68 -6.42 31.39
CA GLN A 5 -23.14 -7.77 31.26
C GLN A 5 -24.25 -8.74 30.84
N ILE A 6 -24.09 -9.34 29.66
CA ILE A 6 -25.05 -10.31 29.14
C ILE A 6 -24.94 -11.64 29.89
N THR A 7 -26.08 -12.18 30.33
CA THR A 7 -26.12 -13.53 30.93
C THR A 7 -26.03 -14.62 29.84
N ASN A 8 -25.53 -15.81 30.20
CA ASN A 8 -25.50 -16.97 29.29
C ASN A 8 -26.90 -17.33 28.73
N ALA A 9 -27.98 -17.07 29.49
CA ALA A 9 -29.35 -17.30 29.03
C ALA A 9 -29.79 -16.30 27.96
N GLN A 10 -29.53 -15.00 28.18
CA GLN A 10 -29.78 -13.95 27.18
C GLN A 10 -28.96 -14.18 25.91
N HIS A 11 -27.67 -14.51 26.06
CA HIS A 11 -26.80 -14.81 24.93
C HIS A 11 -27.32 -15.98 24.08
N LYS A 12 -27.79 -17.06 24.70
CA LYS A 12 -28.40 -18.19 23.98
C LYS A 12 -29.63 -17.77 23.16
N LEU A 13 -30.48 -16.90 23.71
CA LEU A 13 -31.68 -16.41 23.02
C LEU A 13 -31.30 -15.55 21.80
N LEU A 14 -30.41 -14.57 22.00
CA LEU A 14 -29.95 -13.67 20.92
C LEU A 14 -29.15 -14.43 19.86
N SER A 15 -28.33 -15.40 20.26
CA SER A 15 -27.58 -16.25 19.33
C SER A 15 -28.52 -17.04 18.43
N LYS A 16 -29.64 -17.53 18.95
CA LYS A 16 -30.65 -18.25 18.17
C LYS A 16 -31.41 -17.31 17.25
N LEU A 17 -31.75 -16.10 17.73
CA LEU A 17 -32.48 -15.09 16.96
C LEU A 17 -31.67 -14.66 15.73
N TYR A 18 -30.39 -14.35 15.91
CA TYR A 18 -29.54 -13.80 14.85
C TYR A 18 -28.69 -14.85 14.13
N TYR A 19 -28.85 -16.14 14.41
CA TYR A 19 -27.95 -17.20 13.91
C TYR A 19 -27.73 -17.18 12.39
N ASP A 20 -28.80 -16.90 11.65
CA ASP A 20 -28.85 -16.78 10.19
C ASP A 20 -29.24 -15.36 9.73
N ASP A 21 -29.26 -14.39 10.64
CA ASP A 21 -29.64 -13.01 10.37
C ASP A 21 -28.53 -12.03 10.79
N PRO A 22 -27.44 -11.97 10.02
CA PRO A 22 -26.37 -11.01 10.27
C PRO A 22 -26.83 -9.57 10.12
N LEU A 23 -27.86 -9.30 9.30
CA LEU A 23 -28.35 -7.95 9.10
C LEU A 23 -29.10 -7.47 10.35
N GLY A 24 -30.03 -8.28 10.87
CA GLY A 24 -30.70 -8.00 12.14
C GLY A 24 -29.71 -7.83 13.28
N PHE A 25 -28.67 -8.67 13.35
CA PHE A 25 -27.60 -8.48 14.35
C PHE A 25 -26.96 -7.09 14.25
N ILE A 26 -26.64 -6.62 13.05
CA ILE A 26 -25.99 -5.30 12.88
C ILE A 26 -26.94 -4.17 13.26
N GLU A 27 -28.18 -4.23 12.79
CA GLU A 27 -29.19 -3.18 13.01
C GLU A 27 -29.64 -3.11 14.48
N ASP A 28 -29.72 -4.25 15.17
CA ASP A 28 -30.27 -4.34 16.53
C ASP A 28 -29.19 -4.37 17.63
N VAL A 29 -28.00 -4.90 17.35
CA VAL A 29 -26.94 -5.13 18.36
C VAL A 29 -25.79 -4.13 18.27
N ILE A 30 -25.39 -3.76 17.05
CA ILE A 30 -24.31 -2.80 16.88
C ILE A 30 -24.87 -1.39 17.00
N VAL A 31 -24.97 -0.93 18.25
CA VAL A 31 -25.35 0.45 18.54
C VAL A 31 -24.17 1.36 18.23
N TYR A 32 -24.28 2.16 17.18
CA TYR A 32 -23.38 3.27 16.87
C TYR A 32 -24.22 4.48 16.48
N GLU A 33 -24.07 5.56 17.24
CA GLU A 33 -24.62 6.87 16.88
C GLU A 33 -23.55 7.61 16.07
N GLU A 34 -23.81 7.83 14.77
CA GLU A 34 -22.99 8.79 14.00
C GLU A 34 -23.08 10.16 14.69
N LYS A 35 -21.97 10.92 14.66
CA LYS A 35 -22.00 12.32 15.10
C LYS A 35 -23.16 13.03 14.40
N PRO A 36 -23.93 13.87 15.12
CA PRO A 36 -25.08 14.53 14.56
C PRO A 36 -24.71 15.27 13.28
N ASP A 37 -25.56 15.14 12.25
CA ASP A 37 -25.38 15.87 11.01
C ASP A 37 -25.61 17.38 11.23
N GLU A 38 -25.51 18.17 10.15
CA GLU A 38 -25.67 19.63 10.16
C GLU A 38 -27.00 20.09 10.79
N ASN A 39 -27.98 19.19 10.89
CA ASN A 39 -29.31 19.42 11.46
C ASN A 39 -29.48 18.86 12.89
N GLY A 40 -28.43 18.29 13.49
CA GLY A 40 -28.48 17.78 14.85
C GLY A 40 -29.05 16.35 14.99
N GLU A 41 -29.31 15.64 13.90
CA GLU A 41 -29.87 14.28 13.95
C GLU A 41 -28.75 13.22 14.03
N SER A 42 -28.73 12.43 15.12
CA SER A 42 -27.94 11.21 15.19
C SER A 42 -28.59 10.13 14.32
N LYS A 43 -27.82 9.52 13.42
CA LYS A 43 -28.29 8.38 12.61
C LYS A 43 -27.76 7.07 13.19
N LEU A 44 -28.67 6.10 13.30
CA LEU A 44 -28.32 4.69 13.50
C LEU A 44 -27.45 4.19 12.33
N ILE A 45 -26.73 3.10 12.56
CA ILE A 45 -25.91 2.44 11.53
C ILE A 45 -26.68 2.32 10.22
N HIS A 46 -26.05 2.80 9.15
CA HIS A 46 -26.58 2.60 7.82
C HIS A 46 -25.81 1.50 7.09
N VAL A 47 -26.49 0.38 6.88
CA VAL A 47 -25.98 -0.72 6.06
C VAL A 47 -26.34 -0.47 4.59
N GLY A 48 -25.34 -0.23 3.76
CA GLY A 48 -25.52 0.00 2.32
C GLY A 48 -26.07 -1.23 1.60
N SER A 49 -26.78 -1.03 0.50
CA SER A 49 -27.42 -2.05 -0.35
C SER A 49 -26.47 -3.17 -0.76
N GLN A 50 -25.26 -2.82 -1.21
CA GLN A 50 -24.25 -3.80 -1.59
C GLN A 50 -23.65 -4.54 -0.37
N GLN A 51 -23.53 -3.87 0.79
CA GLN A 51 -23.12 -4.54 2.04
C GLN A 51 -24.19 -5.54 2.50
N ARG A 52 -25.48 -5.19 2.38
CA ARG A 52 -26.61 -6.11 2.65
C ARG A 52 -26.56 -7.34 1.76
N GLU A 53 -26.13 -7.21 0.51
CA GLU A 53 -25.94 -8.35 -0.39
C GLU A 53 -24.86 -9.32 0.13
N VAL A 54 -23.72 -8.78 0.57
CA VAL A 54 -22.63 -9.58 1.18
C VAL A 54 -23.11 -10.31 2.44
N LEU A 55 -23.81 -9.61 3.34
CA LEU A 55 -24.35 -10.18 4.57
C LEU A 55 -25.32 -11.35 4.28
N LYS A 56 -26.23 -11.17 3.32
CA LYS A 56 -27.17 -12.22 2.90
C LYS A 56 -26.47 -13.42 2.26
N ALA A 57 -25.43 -13.18 1.45
CA ALA A 57 -24.67 -14.25 0.82
C ALA A 57 -23.90 -15.07 1.85
N VAL A 58 -23.30 -14.42 2.85
CA VAL A 58 -22.58 -15.10 3.93
C VAL A 58 -23.52 -15.92 4.81
N ALA A 59 -24.69 -15.39 5.17
CA ALA A 59 -25.71 -16.13 5.94
C ALA A 59 -26.11 -17.46 5.27
N LYS A 60 -26.30 -17.46 3.94
CA LYS A 60 -26.61 -18.67 3.17
C LYS A 60 -25.42 -19.63 3.05
N SER A 61 -24.19 -19.11 3.03
CA SER A 61 -22.98 -19.90 2.82
C SER A 61 -22.69 -20.86 3.96
N GLY A 62 -23.09 -20.52 5.20
CA GLY A 62 -23.02 -21.46 6.33
C GLY A 62 -23.90 -22.71 6.18
N ARG A 63 -24.82 -22.75 5.21
CA ARG A 63 -25.70 -23.92 4.94
C ARG A 63 -25.24 -24.75 3.75
N ASP A 64 -24.82 -24.09 2.66
CA ASP A 64 -24.48 -24.75 1.40
C ASP A 64 -22.96 -24.94 1.20
N ILE A 65 -22.13 -24.51 2.17
CA ILE A 65 -20.65 -24.60 2.18
C ILE A 65 -20.02 -24.00 0.91
N MET A 66 -20.65 -22.99 0.31
CA MET A 66 -20.09 -22.28 -0.84
C MET A 66 -19.38 -21.00 -0.37
N PRO A 67 -18.06 -20.85 -0.57
CA PRO A 67 -17.34 -19.64 -0.18
C PRO A 67 -17.88 -18.38 -0.86
N VAL A 68 -17.71 -17.23 -0.19
CA VAL A 68 -18.11 -15.92 -0.72
C VAL A 68 -16.86 -15.16 -1.18
N SER A 69 -16.87 -14.67 -2.41
CA SER A 69 -15.81 -13.86 -3.01
C SER A 69 -16.33 -12.50 -3.43
N VAL A 70 -15.75 -11.44 -2.88
CA VAL A 70 -16.19 -10.06 -3.07
C VAL A 70 -15.06 -9.22 -3.67
N LYS A 71 -15.22 -8.87 -4.95
CA LYS A 71 -14.36 -7.87 -5.60
C LYS A 71 -14.93 -6.47 -5.38
N SER A 72 -14.07 -5.49 -5.13
CA SER A 72 -14.52 -4.18 -4.68
C SER A 72 -13.68 -3.02 -5.21
N GLY A 73 -14.32 -1.89 -5.50
CA GLY A 73 -13.67 -0.59 -5.58
C GLY A 73 -13.22 -0.07 -4.20
N HIS A 74 -12.59 1.09 -4.17
CA HIS A 74 -12.12 1.72 -2.92
C HIS A 74 -13.23 2.45 -2.16
N GLY A 75 -13.25 2.27 -0.83
CA GLY A 75 -14.17 3.01 0.04
C GLY A 75 -15.64 2.60 -0.07
N THR A 76 -15.93 1.42 -0.62
CA THR A 76 -17.29 0.82 -0.70
C THR A 76 -17.76 0.21 0.62
N GLY A 77 -16.89 0.15 1.64
CA GLY A 77 -17.20 -0.47 2.94
C GLY A 77 -16.94 -1.98 3.01
N LYS A 78 -16.06 -2.54 2.15
CA LYS A 78 -15.69 -3.96 2.13
C LYS A 78 -15.10 -4.47 3.46
N THR A 79 -14.19 -3.70 4.06
CA THR A 79 -13.54 -4.04 5.33
C THR A 79 -14.53 -3.88 6.49
N CYS A 80 -15.37 -2.86 6.42
CA CYS A 80 -16.46 -2.63 7.37
C CYS A 80 -17.41 -3.84 7.45
N VAL A 81 -17.94 -4.31 6.32
CA VAL A 81 -18.84 -5.48 6.31
C VAL A 81 -18.15 -6.77 6.77
N ALA A 82 -16.86 -6.96 6.47
CA ALA A 82 -16.10 -8.10 7.00
C ALA A 82 -15.94 -8.06 8.52
N SER A 83 -15.76 -6.88 9.12
CA SER A 83 -15.69 -6.73 10.57
C SER A 83 -17.01 -7.10 11.24
N TRP A 84 -18.14 -6.63 10.69
CA TRP A 84 -19.47 -6.98 11.17
C TRP A 84 -19.74 -8.48 11.10
N ILE A 85 -19.36 -9.13 9.99
CA ILE A 85 -19.47 -10.58 9.82
C ILE A 85 -18.64 -11.32 10.86
N SER A 86 -17.42 -10.83 11.17
CA SER A 86 -16.54 -11.43 12.17
C SER A 86 -17.19 -11.41 13.56
N LEU A 87 -17.74 -10.25 13.95
CA LEU A 87 -18.40 -10.05 15.24
C LEU A 87 -19.70 -10.87 15.33
N TRP A 88 -20.54 -10.84 14.30
CA TRP A 88 -21.76 -11.62 14.21
C TRP A 88 -21.49 -13.12 14.32
N TYR A 89 -20.53 -13.63 13.56
CA TYR A 89 -20.21 -15.04 13.53
C TYR A 89 -19.71 -15.52 14.89
N LEU A 90 -18.76 -14.77 15.48
CA LEU A 90 -18.24 -15.10 16.80
C LEU A 90 -19.34 -15.00 17.87
N PHE A 91 -20.20 -13.99 17.81
CA PHE A 91 -21.31 -13.83 18.77
C PHE A 91 -22.31 -15.00 18.71
N THR A 92 -22.72 -15.41 17.52
CA THR A 92 -23.81 -16.38 17.33
C THR A 92 -23.38 -17.84 17.42
N ARG A 93 -22.09 -18.15 17.20
CA ARG A 93 -21.56 -19.52 17.18
C ARG A 93 -20.63 -19.74 18.36
N ARG A 94 -21.14 -20.45 19.37
CA ARG A 94 -20.38 -20.79 20.58
C ARG A 94 -19.18 -21.69 20.26
N ASN A 95 -18.04 -21.43 20.91
CA ASN A 95 -16.78 -22.16 20.70
C ASN A 95 -16.30 -22.14 19.23
N SER A 96 -16.66 -21.09 18.50
CA SER A 96 -16.18 -20.87 17.14
C SER A 96 -14.88 -20.08 17.14
N LYS A 97 -14.14 -20.19 16.03
CA LYS A 97 -12.95 -19.38 15.78
C LYS A 97 -13.09 -18.60 14.49
N CYS A 98 -12.59 -17.37 14.49
CA CYS A 98 -12.49 -16.55 13.28
C CYS A 98 -11.02 -16.29 12.96
N MET A 99 -10.61 -16.57 11.72
CA MET A 99 -9.29 -16.24 11.19
C MET A 99 -9.39 -15.00 10.34
N ILE A 100 -8.53 -14.02 10.61
CA ILE A 100 -8.29 -12.93 9.68
C ILE A 100 -6.93 -13.14 9.03
N VAL A 101 -6.92 -13.20 7.71
CA VAL A 101 -5.73 -13.39 6.89
C VAL A 101 -5.58 -12.18 5.97
N ALA A 102 -4.38 -11.62 5.91
CA ALA A 102 -4.03 -10.56 4.97
C ALA A 102 -2.59 -10.75 4.46
N PRO A 103 -2.20 -10.11 3.33
CA PRO A 103 -0.85 -10.29 2.76
C PRO A 103 0.28 -9.88 3.72
N THR A 104 0.07 -8.85 4.53
CA THR A 104 1.05 -8.39 5.54
C THR A 104 0.38 -8.08 6.88
N GLU A 105 1.14 -8.19 7.97
CA GLU A 105 0.65 -7.86 9.32
C GLU A 105 0.18 -6.41 9.43
N LYS A 106 0.93 -5.49 8.80
CA LYS A 106 0.61 -4.07 8.81
C LYS A 106 -0.73 -3.79 8.12
N GLN A 107 -1.01 -4.44 7.00
CA GLN A 107 -2.31 -4.33 6.32
C GLN A 107 -3.44 -4.91 7.18
N ALA A 108 -3.19 -6.05 7.82
CA ALA A 108 -4.19 -6.68 8.70
C ALA A 108 -4.53 -5.77 9.90
N LYS A 109 -3.50 -5.20 10.56
CA LYS A 109 -3.65 -4.32 11.74
C LYS A 109 -4.28 -2.97 11.38
N ASN A 110 -3.88 -2.34 10.27
CA ASN A 110 -4.40 -1.04 9.85
C ASN A 110 -5.74 -1.11 9.10
N GLY A 111 -6.11 -2.29 8.61
CA GLY A 111 -7.38 -2.53 7.94
C GLY A 111 -8.41 -3.12 8.90
N LEU A 112 -8.69 -4.41 8.75
CA LEU A 112 -9.77 -5.09 9.45
C LEU A 112 -9.64 -5.06 10.98
N TRP A 113 -8.44 -5.13 11.55
CA TRP A 113 -8.25 -5.12 13.01
C TRP A 113 -8.62 -3.78 13.65
N GLN A 114 -8.25 -2.67 13.01
CA GLN A 114 -8.62 -1.33 13.45
C GLN A 114 -10.13 -1.11 13.35
N GLU A 115 -10.76 -1.62 12.29
CA GLU A 115 -12.22 -1.56 12.11
C GLU A 115 -12.96 -2.35 13.21
N LEU A 116 -12.49 -3.56 13.54
CA LEU A 116 -13.03 -4.34 14.66
C LEU A 116 -12.92 -3.59 15.99
N LYS A 117 -11.77 -2.97 16.25
CA LYS A 117 -11.57 -2.14 17.44
C LYS A 117 -12.59 -1.01 17.50
N PHE A 118 -12.78 -0.31 16.38
CA PHE A 118 -13.73 0.78 16.28
C PHE A 118 -15.15 0.33 16.65
N TRP A 119 -15.65 -0.76 16.07
CA TRP A 119 -17.01 -1.24 16.37
C TRP A 119 -17.16 -1.74 17.81
N ILE A 120 -16.16 -2.44 18.35
CA ILE A 120 -16.18 -2.93 19.73
C ILE A 120 -16.16 -1.76 20.72
N ASP A 121 -15.27 -0.78 20.52
CA ASP A 121 -15.11 0.35 21.44
C ASP A 121 -16.32 1.31 21.43
N ASN A 122 -17.00 1.44 20.28
CA ASN A 122 -18.13 2.36 20.13
C ASN A 122 -19.51 1.72 20.36
N SER A 123 -19.57 0.43 20.66
CA SER A 123 -20.82 -0.25 21.02
C SER A 123 -20.73 -0.80 22.45
N PRO A 124 -21.50 -0.25 23.41
CA PRO A 124 -21.48 -0.71 24.79
C PRO A 124 -21.74 -2.21 24.93
N PHE A 125 -22.63 -2.75 24.10
CA PHE A 125 -22.94 -4.17 24.08
C PHE A 125 -21.78 -5.02 23.57
N LEU A 126 -21.09 -4.61 22.50
CA LEU A 126 -19.93 -5.34 22.00
C LEU A 126 -18.76 -5.26 23.00
N SER A 127 -18.54 -4.11 23.61
CA SER A 127 -17.47 -3.90 24.61
C SER A 127 -17.65 -4.73 25.89
N SER A 128 -18.90 -5.09 26.23
CA SER A 128 -19.18 -5.95 27.38
C SER A 128 -19.00 -7.44 27.07
N PHE A 129 -19.09 -7.82 25.80
CA PHE A 129 -18.98 -9.21 25.34
C PHE A 129 -17.58 -9.58 24.83
N PHE A 130 -16.90 -8.66 24.12
CA PHE A 130 -15.60 -8.89 23.51
C PHE A 130 -14.47 -8.23 24.28
N VAL A 131 -13.36 -8.95 24.44
CA VAL A 131 -12.10 -8.44 25.00
C VAL A 131 -11.10 -8.31 23.87
N PHE A 132 -10.82 -7.07 23.48
CA PHE A 132 -9.92 -6.74 22.38
C PHE A 132 -8.45 -6.73 22.83
N GLY A 133 -7.60 -7.49 22.14
CA GLY A 133 -6.14 -7.52 22.33
C GLY A 133 -5.37 -7.13 21.07
N SER A 134 -4.04 -7.23 21.12
CA SER A 134 -3.17 -6.87 19.99
C SER A 134 -3.36 -7.77 18.76
N GLU A 135 -3.61 -9.06 18.97
CA GLU A 135 -3.70 -10.09 17.92
C GLU A 135 -4.85 -11.09 18.15
N LEU A 136 -5.54 -10.97 19.29
CA LEU A 136 -6.64 -11.83 19.68
C LEU A 136 -7.81 -10.99 20.17
N ILE A 137 -9.02 -11.35 19.77
CA ILE A 137 -10.26 -10.88 20.38
C ILE A 137 -10.93 -12.10 21.00
N ASN A 138 -11.13 -12.07 22.32
CA ASN A 138 -11.73 -13.16 23.06
C ASN A 138 -13.15 -12.82 23.51
N VAL A 139 -13.98 -13.84 23.73
CA VAL A 139 -15.27 -13.67 24.38
C VAL A 139 -15.09 -13.66 25.90
N ARG A 140 -15.67 -12.66 26.58
CA ARG A 140 -15.66 -12.57 28.05
C ARG A 140 -16.42 -13.76 28.65
N ASP A 141 -15.98 -14.22 29.81
CA ASP A 141 -16.74 -15.22 30.54
C ASP A 141 -18.07 -14.63 31.04
N PHE A 142 -19.15 -15.41 31.01
CA PHE A 142 -20.46 -14.96 31.49
C PHE A 142 -20.49 -14.72 33.01
N SER A 143 -19.53 -15.28 33.76
CA SER A 143 -19.30 -14.97 35.18
C SER A 143 -18.77 -13.55 35.41
N GLY A 144 -18.14 -12.94 34.38
CA GLY A 144 -17.50 -11.62 34.45
C GLY A 144 -16.00 -11.68 34.68
N GLU A 145 -15.46 -12.84 35.01
CA GLU A 145 -14.04 -13.04 35.27
C GLU A 145 -13.36 -13.81 34.13
N GLY A 146 -12.38 -13.17 33.48
CA GLY A 146 -11.57 -13.81 32.44
C GLY A 146 -12.27 -13.94 31.09
N THR A 147 -11.81 -14.91 30.29
CA THR A 147 -12.23 -15.14 28.90
C THR A 147 -12.45 -16.62 28.62
N GLN A 148 -13.29 -16.92 27.62
CA GLN A 148 -13.61 -18.29 27.22
C GLN A 148 -12.57 -18.80 26.22
N ALA A 149 -11.73 -19.75 26.66
CA ALA A 149 -10.69 -20.33 25.83
C ALA A 149 -11.25 -21.00 24.55
N GLY A 150 -10.64 -20.68 23.41
CA GLY A 150 -11.01 -21.27 22.12
C GLY A 150 -12.23 -20.65 21.43
N TRP A 151 -12.79 -19.58 22.00
CA TRP A 151 -13.84 -18.76 21.39
C TRP A 151 -13.33 -17.36 21.09
N GLN A 152 -12.73 -17.20 19.90
CA GLN A 152 -11.88 -16.05 19.60
C GLN A 152 -11.77 -15.69 18.11
N ILE A 153 -11.41 -14.43 17.82
CA ILE A 153 -10.91 -13.95 16.53
C ILE A 153 -9.39 -13.86 16.64
N GLU A 154 -8.66 -14.44 15.69
CA GLU A 154 -7.20 -14.41 15.64
C GLU A 154 -6.73 -13.69 14.37
N LEU A 155 -5.77 -12.78 14.54
CA LEU A 155 -5.06 -12.17 13.43
C LEU A 155 -3.89 -13.06 13.01
N ARG A 156 -3.87 -13.50 11.75
CA ARG A 156 -2.79 -14.30 11.18
C ARG A 156 -2.27 -13.65 9.89
N THR A 157 -0.97 -13.80 9.66
CA THR A 157 -0.32 -13.29 8.46
C THR A 157 -0.11 -14.43 7.47
N ALA A 158 -0.38 -14.14 6.20
CA ALA A 158 -0.32 -15.12 5.12
C ALA A 158 1.08 -15.71 4.80
N PRO A 159 2.24 -15.01 4.95
CA PRO A 159 3.52 -15.50 4.41
C PRO A 159 4.11 -16.74 5.11
N CYS A 160 3.46 -17.31 6.13
CA CYS A 160 3.85 -18.60 6.70
C CYS A 160 2.67 -19.59 6.62
N GLN A 161 2.76 -20.58 5.75
CA GLN A 161 1.78 -21.67 5.62
C GLN A 161 1.48 -22.36 6.97
N GLU A 162 2.50 -22.49 7.83
CA GLU A 162 2.38 -23.03 9.19
C GLU A 162 1.47 -22.19 10.10
N ASN A 163 1.43 -20.87 9.94
CA ASN A 163 0.61 -19.97 10.77
C ASN A 163 -0.88 -20.04 10.43
N VAL A 164 -1.22 -20.58 9.26
CA VAL A 164 -2.59 -20.68 8.73
C VAL A 164 -3.18 -22.09 8.97
N ALA A 165 -2.32 -23.08 9.20
CA ALA A 165 -2.75 -24.45 9.49
C ALA A 165 -3.24 -24.63 10.94
N GLY A 166 -4.16 -25.58 11.15
CA GLY A 166 -4.50 -26.09 12.49
C GLY A 166 -5.55 -25.29 13.28
N MET A 167 -6.12 -24.22 12.74
CA MET A 167 -7.16 -23.47 13.45
C MET A 167 -8.56 -24.04 13.18
N HIS A 168 -9.03 -24.86 14.12
CA HIS A 168 -10.39 -25.42 14.11
C HIS A 168 -11.15 -25.02 15.39
N GLY A 169 -12.31 -24.40 15.21
CA GLY A 169 -13.27 -24.17 16.30
C GLY A 169 -14.29 -25.30 16.37
N LYS A 170 -14.57 -25.83 17.57
CA LYS A 170 -15.61 -26.88 17.74
C LYS A 170 -17.00 -26.41 17.26
N GLY A 171 -17.26 -25.10 17.30
CA GLY A 171 -18.49 -24.47 16.82
C GLY A 171 -18.49 -24.13 15.32
N GLY A 172 -17.39 -24.36 14.62
CA GLY A 172 -17.14 -23.95 13.23
C GLY A 172 -16.05 -22.88 13.12
N THR A 173 -15.53 -22.71 11.91
CA THR A 173 -14.43 -21.78 11.61
C THR A 173 -14.86 -20.74 10.55
N LEU A 174 -14.79 -19.46 10.88
CA LEU A 174 -14.88 -18.39 9.89
C LEU A 174 -13.47 -18.02 9.45
N ILE A 175 -13.23 -17.93 8.15
CA ILE A 175 -12.00 -17.42 7.57
C ILE A 175 -12.35 -16.20 6.74
N ILE A 176 -11.72 -15.08 7.07
CA ILE A 176 -11.79 -13.84 6.30
C ILE A 176 -10.42 -13.55 5.73
N ILE A 177 -10.38 -13.42 4.41
CA ILE A 177 -9.19 -13.00 3.68
C ILE A 177 -9.40 -11.56 3.24
N ASP A 178 -8.68 -10.64 3.86
CA ASP A 178 -8.63 -9.24 3.46
C ASP A 178 -7.52 -9.01 2.42
N GLU A 179 -7.75 -8.10 1.49
CA GLU A 179 -6.91 -7.87 0.32
C GLU A 179 -6.50 -9.16 -0.41
N ALA A 180 -7.49 -10.03 -0.68
CA ALA A 180 -7.29 -11.37 -1.23
C ALA A 180 -6.54 -11.43 -2.57
N SER A 181 -6.60 -10.37 -3.38
CA SER A 181 -5.81 -10.26 -4.62
C SER A 181 -4.30 -10.21 -4.37
N GLY A 182 -3.86 -9.90 -3.15
CA GLY A 182 -2.46 -9.92 -2.74
C GLY A 182 -1.92 -11.33 -2.48
N ILE A 183 -2.78 -12.31 -2.19
CA ILE A 183 -2.38 -13.68 -1.82
C ILE A 183 -2.30 -14.56 -3.07
N THR A 184 -1.08 -14.83 -3.53
CA THR A 184 -0.83 -15.63 -4.75
C THR A 184 -0.19 -16.99 -4.49
N ASP A 185 0.22 -17.27 -3.26
CA ASP A 185 0.83 -18.54 -2.90
C ASP A 185 -0.26 -19.62 -2.68
N GLU A 186 -0.26 -20.64 -3.54
CA GLU A 186 -1.20 -21.77 -3.46
C GLU A 186 -1.01 -22.63 -2.21
N GLY A 187 0.16 -22.62 -1.57
CA GLY A 187 0.40 -23.31 -0.31
C GLY A 187 -0.46 -22.74 0.83
N ILE A 188 -0.63 -21.42 0.86
CA ILE A 188 -1.53 -20.73 1.80
C ILE A 188 -2.97 -21.15 1.53
N TRP A 189 -3.38 -21.15 0.27
CA TRP A 189 -4.73 -21.52 -0.10
C TRP A 189 -5.06 -22.98 0.21
N ALA A 190 -4.12 -23.90 0.02
CA ALA A 190 -4.27 -25.30 0.42
C ALA A 190 -4.44 -25.45 1.95
N ALA A 191 -3.72 -24.65 2.76
CA ALA A 191 -3.91 -24.63 4.20
C ALA A 191 -5.30 -24.11 4.61
N LEU A 192 -5.80 -23.07 3.93
CA LEU A 192 -7.14 -22.50 4.16
C LEU A 192 -8.26 -23.48 3.78
N ASP A 193 -8.10 -24.23 2.68
CA ASP A 193 -9.03 -25.29 2.30
C ASP A 193 -9.09 -26.38 3.39
N GLY A 194 -7.93 -26.77 3.95
CA GLY A 194 -7.87 -27.72 5.07
C GLY A 194 -8.61 -27.23 6.32
N ALA A 195 -8.56 -25.93 6.60
CA ALA A 195 -9.21 -25.29 7.75
C ALA A 195 -10.74 -25.13 7.60
N THR A 196 -11.30 -25.31 6.40
CA THR A 196 -12.74 -25.08 6.09
C THR A 196 -13.56 -26.37 5.91
N THR A 197 -13.10 -27.48 6.47
CA THR A 197 -13.72 -28.81 6.30
C THR A 197 -14.98 -29.07 7.15
N ASP A 198 -15.26 -28.25 8.16
CA ASP A 198 -16.41 -28.43 9.04
C ASP A 198 -17.72 -27.85 8.45
N LYS A 199 -18.87 -28.46 8.81
CA LYS A 199 -20.21 -28.10 8.29
C LYS A 199 -20.66 -26.65 8.55
N ASN A 200 -20.04 -25.95 9.51
CA ASN A 200 -20.34 -24.56 9.84
C ASN A 200 -19.25 -23.59 9.37
N SER A 201 -18.24 -24.07 8.64
CA SER A 201 -17.14 -23.23 8.22
C SER A 201 -17.54 -22.30 7.09
N ILE A 202 -17.12 -21.04 7.19
CA ILE A 202 -17.38 -20.00 6.21
C ILE A 202 -16.05 -19.44 5.74
N LEU A 203 -15.88 -19.37 4.42
CA LEU A 203 -14.78 -18.65 3.79
C LEU A 203 -15.30 -17.41 3.10
N LEU A 204 -14.81 -16.24 3.51
CA LEU A 204 -15.07 -14.94 2.90
C LEU A 204 -13.75 -14.35 2.41
N MET A 205 -13.66 -14.05 1.12
CA MET A 205 -12.55 -13.29 0.56
C MET A 205 -13.04 -11.94 0.05
N ILE A 206 -12.36 -10.87 0.46
CA ILE A 206 -12.64 -9.50 0.06
C ILE A 206 -11.35 -8.88 -0.49
N GLY A 207 -11.46 -8.01 -1.48
CA GLY A 207 -10.29 -7.34 -2.02
C GLY A 207 -10.57 -6.49 -3.25
N ASN A 208 -9.63 -5.61 -3.55
CA ASN A 208 -9.60 -4.96 -4.85
C ASN A 208 -9.00 -5.92 -5.89
N PRO A 209 -9.64 -6.13 -7.05
CA PRO A 209 -9.18 -7.11 -8.04
C PRO A 209 -8.01 -6.54 -8.84
N THR A 210 -6.78 -6.62 -8.33
CA THR A 210 -5.60 -5.97 -8.92
C THR A 210 -4.79 -6.90 -9.83
N LYS A 211 -4.99 -8.22 -9.77
CA LYS A 211 -4.25 -9.22 -10.53
C LYS A 211 -5.16 -9.99 -11.50
N LEU A 212 -4.60 -10.47 -12.61
CA LEU A 212 -5.26 -11.34 -13.59
C LEU A 212 -5.02 -12.84 -13.34
N TYR A 213 -4.48 -13.19 -12.17
CA TYR A 213 -4.11 -14.55 -11.82
C TYR A 213 -4.27 -14.78 -10.32
N GLY A 214 -4.20 -16.05 -9.92
CA GLY A 214 -4.36 -16.51 -8.54
C GLY A 214 -5.81 -16.73 -8.15
N ARG A 215 -6.01 -17.39 -7.00
CA ARG A 215 -7.34 -17.89 -6.61
C ARG A 215 -8.43 -16.83 -6.50
N PHE A 216 -8.10 -15.60 -6.11
CA PHE A 216 -9.08 -14.50 -6.07
C PHE A 216 -9.53 -14.07 -7.48
N TYR A 217 -8.67 -14.15 -8.49
CA TYR A 217 -9.07 -13.94 -9.88
C TYR A 217 -9.90 -15.14 -10.38
N ASP A 218 -9.44 -16.35 -10.10
CA ASP A 218 -10.10 -17.59 -10.54
C ASP A 218 -11.49 -17.74 -9.94
N SER A 219 -11.69 -17.35 -8.68
CA SER A 219 -13.01 -17.38 -8.02
C SER A 219 -14.07 -16.55 -8.73
N HIS A 220 -13.65 -15.56 -9.53
CA HIS A 220 -14.53 -14.73 -10.35
C HIS A 220 -14.59 -15.13 -11.84
N ASN A 221 -13.71 -16.05 -12.27
CA ASN A 221 -13.57 -16.51 -13.65
C ASN A 221 -13.69 -18.04 -13.75
N SER A 222 -12.55 -18.75 -13.85
CA SER A 222 -12.45 -20.19 -14.11
C SER A 222 -13.16 -21.05 -13.04
N MET A 223 -13.21 -20.59 -11.79
CA MET A 223 -13.86 -21.24 -10.67
C MET A 223 -15.20 -20.59 -10.27
N ALA A 224 -15.77 -19.73 -11.11
CA ALA A 224 -16.96 -18.93 -10.78
C ALA A 224 -18.18 -19.72 -10.28
N SER A 225 -18.32 -20.99 -10.68
CA SER A 225 -19.40 -21.87 -10.21
C SER A 225 -19.22 -22.38 -8.78
N LYS A 226 -18.01 -22.27 -8.21
CA LYS A 226 -17.66 -22.73 -6.86
C LYS A 226 -17.76 -21.63 -5.80
N TYR A 227 -18.10 -20.39 -6.19
CA TYR A 227 -18.13 -19.23 -5.30
C TYR A 227 -19.42 -18.44 -5.45
N ARG A 228 -19.91 -17.87 -4.33
CA ARG A 228 -20.87 -16.76 -4.39
C ARG A 228 -20.08 -15.49 -4.66
N ARG A 229 -20.25 -14.95 -5.86
CA ARG A 229 -19.48 -13.80 -6.36
C ARG A 229 -20.29 -12.52 -6.19
N ILE A 230 -19.69 -11.51 -5.58
CA ILE A 230 -20.30 -10.18 -5.39
C ILE A 230 -19.31 -9.12 -5.88
N THR A 231 -19.84 -8.03 -6.44
CA THR A 231 -19.05 -6.85 -6.84
C THR A 231 -19.54 -5.63 -6.08
N LEU A 232 -18.63 -4.96 -5.36
CA LEU A 232 -18.90 -3.68 -4.73
C LEU A 232 -18.35 -2.53 -5.60
N SER A 233 -19.22 -1.61 -6.00
CA SER A 233 -18.87 -0.48 -6.87
C SER A 233 -19.13 0.85 -6.18
N CYS A 234 -18.25 1.83 -6.41
CA CYS A 234 -18.42 3.20 -5.95
C CYS A 234 -19.49 3.97 -6.75
N GLU A 235 -19.96 3.42 -7.88
CA GLU A 235 -21.10 3.96 -8.63
C GLU A 235 -22.46 3.57 -8.01
N ALA A 236 -22.49 2.85 -6.88
CA ALA A 236 -23.73 2.56 -6.16
C ALA A 236 -24.51 3.85 -5.85
N LYS A 237 -25.84 3.79 -5.97
CA LYS A 237 -26.71 4.93 -5.66
C LYS A 237 -26.55 5.44 -4.22
N ASP A 238 -26.25 4.53 -3.30
CA ASP A 238 -26.04 4.75 -1.87
C ASP A 238 -24.56 4.76 -1.47
N TYR A 239 -23.63 4.88 -2.42
CA TYR A 239 -22.21 5.07 -2.11
C TYR A 239 -22.00 6.36 -1.32
N ARG A 240 -21.40 6.23 -0.13
CA ARG A 240 -21.15 7.31 0.84
C ARG A 240 -19.71 7.85 0.81
N GLY A 241 -18.83 7.25 0.02
CA GLY A 241 -17.47 7.76 -0.14
C GLY A 241 -17.40 9.05 -0.97
N ASN A 242 -16.18 9.47 -1.32
CA ASN A 242 -15.95 10.77 -1.95
C ASN A 242 -16.38 10.81 -3.43
N ARG A 243 -17.65 11.14 -3.69
CA ARG A 243 -18.20 11.25 -5.06
C ARG A 243 -17.50 12.28 -5.93
N LYS A 244 -16.96 13.37 -5.35
CA LYS A 244 -16.21 14.38 -6.12
C LYS A 244 -14.92 13.76 -6.69
N LEU A 245 -14.22 12.97 -5.89
CA LEU A 245 -13.02 12.25 -6.31
C LEU A 245 -13.33 11.22 -7.41
N ILE A 246 -14.45 10.48 -7.28
CA ILE A 246 -14.85 9.53 -8.33
C ILE A 246 -15.12 10.23 -9.67
N ARG A 247 -15.75 11.42 -9.66
CA ARG A 247 -15.95 12.21 -10.89
C ARG A 247 -14.63 12.69 -11.47
N GLN A 248 -13.72 13.18 -10.63
CA GLN A 248 -12.38 13.57 -11.07
C GLN A 248 -11.65 12.40 -11.75
N TRP A 249 -11.67 11.21 -11.14
CA TRP A 249 -11.06 10.02 -11.74
C TRP A 249 -11.74 9.59 -13.04
N LEU A 250 -13.06 9.80 -13.17
CA LEU A 250 -13.78 9.56 -14.41
C LEU A 250 -13.32 10.50 -15.52
N GLU A 251 -13.16 11.79 -15.21
CA GLU A 251 -12.69 12.82 -16.14
C GLU A 251 -11.22 12.60 -16.54
N THR A 252 -10.36 12.25 -15.59
CA THR A 252 -8.91 12.06 -15.83
C THR A 252 -8.59 10.77 -16.57
N HIS A 253 -9.15 9.64 -16.13
CA HIS A 253 -8.74 8.32 -16.65
C HIS A 253 -9.75 7.72 -17.63
N GLY A 254 -10.99 8.21 -17.64
CA GLY A 254 -12.08 7.61 -18.41
C GLY A 254 -12.56 6.28 -17.80
N ARG A 255 -13.86 6.00 -17.98
CA ARG A 255 -14.53 4.83 -17.39
C ARG A 255 -13.94 3.48 -17.80
N THR A 256 -13.34 3.43 -19.00
CA THR A 256 -12.79 2.20 -19.59
C THR A 256 -11.37 1.89 -19.15
N SER A 257 -10.69 2.80 -18.45
CA SER A 257 -9.33 2.57 -17.95
C SER A 257 -9.32 1.51 -16.85
N ASP A 258 -8.25 0.72 -16.77
CA ASP A 258 -8.09 -0.26 -15.70
C ASP A 258 -7.97 0.40 -14.33
N PHE A 259 -7.44 1.63 -14.27
CA PHE A 259 -7.49 2.46 -13.07
C PHE A 259 -8.93 2.61 -12.56
N TYR A 260 -9.84 3.10 -13.41
CA TYR A 260 -11.23 3.33 -13.01
C TYR A 260 -11.98 2.03 -12.76
N ARG A 261 -11.78 1.03 -13.62
CA ARG A 261 -12.41 -0.29 -13.50
C ARG A 261 -12.08 -0.95 -12.16
N VAL A 262 -10.81 -1.00 -11.76
CA VAL A 262 -10.40 -1.61 -10.49
C VAL A 262 -10.80 -0.75 -9.30
N ARG A 263 -10.50 0.56 -9.31
CA ARG A 263 -10.64 1.41 -8.12
C ARG A 263 -12.05 1.92 -7.87
N VAL A 264 -12.86 2.05 -8.92
CA VAL A 264 -14.23 2.57 -8.81
C VAL A 264 -15.24 1.47 -8.99
N LEU A 265 -15.18 0.74 -10.11
CA LEU A 265 -16.18 -0.27 -10.44
C LEU A 265 -16.00 -1.58 -9.69
N GLY A 266 -14.82 -1.84 -9.12
CA GLY A 266 -14.48 -3.14 -8.55
C GLY A 266 -14.41 -4.23 -9.62
N GLU A 267 -14.06 -3.87 -10.85
CA GLU A 267 -13.91 -4.77 -11.99
C GLU A 267 -12.46 -5.20 -12.17
N ILE A 268 -12.27 -6.47 -12.53
CA ILE A 268 -10.96 -7.07 -12.84
C ILE A 268 -10.33 -6.32 -14.02
N PRO A 269 -9.02 -5.99 -14.03
CA PRO A 269 -8.40 -5.24 -15.12
C PRO A 269 -8.51 -5.99 -16.47
N LYS A 270 -8.31 -5.30 -17.61
CA LYS A 270 -8.39 -5.90 -18.95
C LYS A 270 -7.08 -6.57 -19.33
N SER A 271 -5.97 -6.01 -18.85
CA SER A 271 -4.63 -6.54 -18.98
C SER A 271 -3.97 -6.62 -17.62
N GLU A 272 -2.87 -7.39 -17.50
CA GLU A 272 -2.04 -7.28 -16.31
C GLU A 272 -1.61 -5.82 -16.12
N SER A 273 -1.42 -5.40 -14.88
CA SER A 273 -0.88 -4.07 -14.60
C SER A 273 0.45 -3.94 -15.33
N ASP A 274 0.41 -3.25 -16.47
CA ASP A 274 1.59 -2.88 -17.23
C ASP A 274 2.36 -1.76 -16.52
N SER A 275 1.91 -1.30 -15.34
CA SER A 275 2.67 -0.36 -14.52
C SER A 275 3.84 -1.03 -13.82
N LEU A 276 5.03 -0.41 -13.92
CA LEU A 276 6.26 -0.92 -13.30
C LEU A 276 6.22 -0.82 -11.77
N ILE A 277 5.60 0.23 -11.23
CA ILE A 277 5.56 0.55 -9.80
C ILE A 277 4.11 0.73 -9.38
N SER A 278 3.65 -0.09 -8.44
CA SER A 278 2.31 0.00 -7.88
C SER A 278 2.15 1.21 -6.96
N ILE A 279 0.90 1.62 -6.75
CA ILE A 279 0.56 2.70 -5.82
C ILE A 279 0.97 2.35 -4.38
N ASP A 280 0.84 1.09 -4.00
CA ASP A 280 1.13 0.64 -2.63
C ASP A 280 2.64 0.67 -2.36
N GLU A 281 3.46 0.26 -3.33
CA GLU A 281 4.92 0.39 -3.27
C GLU A 281 5.32 1.85 -3.04
N LEU A 282 4.75 2.78 -3.81
CA LEU A 282 5.09 4.21 -3.70
C LEU A 282 4.55 4.87 -2.42
N THR A 283 3.26 4.71 -2.13
CA THR A 283 2.61 5.33 -0.95
C THR A 283 3.22 4.87 0.37
N SER A 284 3.74 3.65 0.41
CA SER A 284 4.47 3.14 1.58
C SER A 284 5.73 3.97 1.90
N CYS A 285 6.30 4.70 0.94
CA CYS A 285 7.47 5.56 1.12
C CYS A 285 7.13 6.87 1.86
N TYR A 286 5.88 7.33 1.83
CA TYR A 286 5.49 8.67 2.35
C TYR A 286 5.44 8.74 3.88
N THR A 287 5.25 7.59 4.51
CA THR A 287 5.12 7.46 5.98
C THR A 287 6.18 6.53 6.56
N ARG A 288 7.14 6.10 5.74
CA ARG A 288 8.19 5.19 6.17
C ARG A 288 9.15 5.91 7.10
N THR A 289 9.44 5.27 8.23
CA THR A 289 10.52 5.68 9.14
C THR A 289 11.83 5.78 8.37
N GLU A 290 12.59 6.84 8.59
CA GLU A 290 13.86 7.08 7.92
C GLU A 290 14.84 5.90 8.07
N ASN A 291 15.23 5.29 6.96
CA ASN A 291 16.29 4.29 6.94
C ASN A 291 17.65 5.00 6.85
N ARG A 292 18.37 5.02 7.97
CA ARG A 292 19.70 5.65 8.11
C ARG A 292 20.87 4.70 7.83
N GLY A 293 20.61 3.58 7.16
CA GLY A 293 21.65 2.61 6.78
C GLY A 293 22.68 3.13 5.78
N LEU A 294 22.38 4.23 5.08
CA LEU A 294 23.29 4.96 4.21
C LEU A 294 23.26 6.45 4.55
N TYR A 295 24.41 7.11 4.45
CA TYR A 295 24.59 8.53 4.80
C TYR A 295 25.17 9.37 3.65
N TYR A 296 25.15 8.86 2.42
CA TYR A 296 25.71 9.59 1.28
C TYR A 296 24.76 10.68 0.77
N PRO A 297 25.19 11.96 0.72
CA PRO A 297 24.36 13.05 0.19
C PRO A 297 24.37 13.05 -1.34
N ILE A 298 23.17 13.05 -1.92
CA ILE A 298 22.96 13.00 -3.38
C ILE A 298 21.95 14.09 -3.76
N ILE A 299 22.22 14.77 -4.86
CA ILE A 299 21.30 15.65 -5.60
C ILE A 299 21.16 15.06 -7.00
N SER A 300 19.94 14.96 -7.48
CA SER A 300 19.62 14.64 -8.87
C SER A 300 18.85 15.77 -9.50
N ILE A 301 19.08 15.99 -10.79
CA ILE A 301 18.35 16.96 -11.60
C ILE A 301 17.99 16.34 -12.95
N ASP A 302 16.72 16.51 -13.34
CA ASP A 302 16.21 16.23 -14.70
C ASP A 302 15.89 17.57 -15.40
N PRO A 303 16.85 18.15 -16.16
CA PRO A 303 16.65 19.41 -16.85
C PRO A 303 15.68 19.28 -18.03
N SER A 304 14.70 20.17 -18.11
CA SER A 304 13.79 20.30 -19.25
C SER A 304 14.08 21.59 -20.05
N ASP A 305 14.04 21.51 -21.37
CA ASP A 305 14.24 22.65 -22.29
C ASP A 305 12.95 23.12 -23.00
N ASP A 306 11.87 22.33 -22.90
CA ASP A 306 10.60 22.56 -23.59
C ASP A 306 9.54 23.21 -22.69
N GLY A 307 8.81 24.19 -23.25
CA GLY A 307 7.87 25.05 -22.52
C GLY A 307 6.63 24.38 -21.89
N GLY A 308 6.53 23.05 -21.94
CA GLY A 308 5.46 22.26 -21.32
C GLY A 308 5.92 21.26 -20.25
N ASP A 309 7.21 20.99 -20.14
CA ASP A 309 7.80 20.02 -19.19
C ASP A 309 8.52 20.77 -18.05
N CYS A 310 8.61 20.20 -16.86
CA CYS A 310 9.21 20.84 -15.69
C CYS A 310 10.66 20.38 -15.48
N THR A 311 11.47 21.20 -14.82
CA THR A 311 12.75 20.74 -14.27
C THR A 311 12.58 20.38 -12.80
N ASP A 312 12.88 19.14 -12.45
CA ASP A 312 12.77 18.63 -11.08
C ASP A 312 14.15 18.35 -10.48
N ILE A 313 14.32 18.79 -9.23
CA ILE A 313 15.54 18.62 -8.42
C ILE A 313 15.16 17.86 -7.16
N VAL A 314 15.81 16.71 -6.95
CA VAL A 314 15.60 15.87 -5.76
C VAL A 314 16.92 15.76 -5.01
N ALA A 315 16.92 16.08 -3.72
CA ALA A 315 18.08 15.90 -2.87
C ALA A 315 17.76 15.13 -1.60
N GLY A 316 18.74 14.39 -1.09
CA GLY A 316 18.56 13.55 0.08
C GLY A 316 19.85 12.93 0.56
N VAL A 317 19.73 12.17 1.64
CA VAL A 317 20.83 11.46 2.30
C VAL A 317 20.47 10.00 2.40
N GLY A 318 21.24 9.13 1.73
CA GLY A 318 20.98 7.69 1.70
C GLY A 318 19.57 7.38 1.19
N TYR A 319 18.77 6.68 2.00
CA TYR A 319 17.39 6.32 1.64
C TYR A 319 16.35 7.39 2.00
N CYS A 320 16.76 8.61 2.35
CA CYS A 320 15.82 9.64 2.79
C CYS A 320 15.89 10.84 1.87
N VAL A 321 14.81 11.10 1.12
CA VAL A 321 14.64 12.35 0.38
C VAL A 321 14.39 13.47 1.41
N LYS A 322 15.11 14.58 1.25
CA LYS A 322 15.11 15.72 2.19
C LYS A 322 14.73 17.04 1.55
N TYR A 323 14.77 17.11 0.23
CA TYR A 323 14.52 18.34 -0.51
C TYR A 323 13.95 17.99 -1.88
N TRP A 324 12.90 18.71 -2.26
CA TRP A 324 12.33 18.65 -3.60
C TRP A 324 12.04 20.06 -4.12
N HIS A 325 12.51 20.37 -5.33
CA HIS A 325 12.21 21.62 -6.00
C HIS A 325 11.81 21.40 -7.46
N THR A 326 10.86 22.21 -7.93
CA THR A 326 10.34 22.13 -9.30
C THR A 326 10.36 23.51 -9.93
N ILE A 327 11.01 23.63 -11.09
CA ILE A 327 10.98 24.82 -11.91
C ILE A 327 9.97 24.59 -13.03
N GLN A 328 8.90 25.40 -13.07
CA GLN A 328 7.89 25.32 -14.12
C GLN A 328 8.34 26.05 -15.39
N GLY A 329 8.05 25.44 -16.54
CA GLY A 329 8.32 26.02 -17.85
C GLY A 329 9.81 26.06 -18.20
N LYS A 330 10.15 26.94 -19.15
CA LYS A 330 11.50 26.98 -19.73
C LYS A 330 12.56 27.42 -18.71
N THR A 331 13.55 26.58 -18.50
CA THR A 331 14.73 26.89 -17.68
C THR A 331 15.99 27.09 -18.54
N ASP A 332 17.09 27.46 -17.87
CA ASP A 332 18.42 27.59 -18.45
C ASP A 332 19.49 27.04 -17.49
N GLY A 333 20.72 26.95 -17.98
CA GLY A 333 21.85 26.43 -17.20
C GLY A 333 22.06 27.16 -15.87
N ILE A 334 21.88 28.49 -15.85
CA ILE A 334 22.15 29.34 -14.70
C ILE A 334 21.10 29.12 -13.62
N LYS A 335 19.81 29.11 -13.99
CA LYS A 335 18.70 28.83 -13.07
C LYS A 335 18.83 27.46 -12.42
N ASN A 336 19.15 26.45 -13.22
CA ASN A 336 19.35 25.09 -12.73
C ASN A 336 20.51 25.02 -11.74
N VAL A 337 21.65 25.63 -12.06
CA VAL A 337 22.82 25.68 -11.15
C VAL A 337 22.44 26.37 -9.84
N ALA A 338 21.76 27.51 -9.90
CA ALA A 338 21.37 28.25 -8.70
C ALA A 338 20.54 27.39 -7.74
N GLN A 339 19.56 26.65 -8.26
CA GLN A 339 18.71 25.78 -7.45
C GLN A 339 19.44 24.53 -6.94
N VAL A 340 20.32 23.93 -7.75
CA VAL A 340 21.17 22.81 -7.31
C VAL A 340 22.10 23.25 -6.17
N LEU A 341 22.72 24.42 -6.27
CA LEU A 341 23.57 24.94 -5.21
C LEU A 341 22.78 25.30 -3.95
N LYS A 342 21.55 25.78 -4.09
CA LYS A 342 20.64 25.99 -2.96
C LYS A 342 20.36 24.67 -2.24
N ALA A 343 20.02 23.60 -2.97
CA ALA A 343 19.82 22.27 -2.41
C ALA A 343 21.10 21.75 -1.72
N ALA A 344 22.28 21.94 -2.31
CA ALA A 344 23.56 21.53 -1.73
C ALA A 344 23.84 22.25 -0.40
N ARG A 345 23.60 23.57 -0.35
CA ARG A 345 23.75 24.37 0.87
C ARG A 345 22.72 23.98 1.94
N TYR A 346 21.48 23.69 1.55
CA TYR A 346 20.45 23.18 2.45
C TYR A 346 20.87 21.86 3.11
N LEU A 347 21.35 20.89 2.32
CA LEU A 347 21.85 19.63 2.88
C LEU A 347 23.03 19.87 3.84
N ARG A 348 24.01 20.71 3.46
CA ARG A 348 25.17 21.05 4.31
C ARG A 348 24.76 21.70 5.62
N ALA A 349 23.84 22.67 5.58
CA ALA A 349 23.36 23.38 6.77
C ALA A 349 22.70 22.44 7.79
N ASN A 350 22.07 21.35 7.30
CA ASN A 350 21.37 20.36 8.10
C ASN A 350 22.13 19.04 8.25
N ALA A 351 23.44 19.01 7.95
CA ALA A 351 24.23 17.76 7.88
C ALA A 351 24.20 16.95 9.19
N ARG A 352 24.26 17.64 10.34
CA ARG A 352 24.17 17.02 11.67
C ARG A 352 22.81 16.36 11.92
N GLU A 353 21.72 17.00 11.51
CA GLU A 353 20.36 16.48 11.67
C GLU A 353 20.11 15.30 10.74
N PHE A 354 20.54 15.42 9.48
CA PHE A 354 20.37 14.39 8.46
C PHE A 354 21.38 13.23 8.62
N GLY A 355 22.38 13.40 9.47
CA GLY A 355 23.28 12.32 9.88
C GLY A 355 24.37 11.98 8.86
N PHE A 356 24.91 12.98 8.14
CA PHE A 356 26.07 12.79 7.27
C PHE A 356 27.22 13.75 7.61
N PRO A 357 28.48 13.35 7.38
CA PRO A 357 29.62 14.25 7.58
C PRO A 357 29.64 15.37 6.53
N ASP A 358 29.68 16.62 7.00
CA ASP A 358 29.66 17.84 6.18
C ASP A 358 30.85 17.99 5.21
N HIS A 359 31.97 17.37 5.51
CA HIS A 359 33.15 17.35 4.64
C HIS A 359 33.01 16.42 3.42
N LEU A 360 32.03 15.51 3.40
CA LEU A 360 31.81 14.65 2.24
C LEU A 360 31.39 15.49 1.02
N PRO A 361 31.89 15.15 -0.18
CA PRO A 361 31.39 15.75 -1.40
C PRO A 361 29.94 15.32 -1.63
N ILE A 362 29.09 16.26 -2.07
CA ILE A 362 27.71 15.95 -2.48
C ILE A 362 27.73 15.52 -3.94
N ASP A 363 27.22 14.33 -4.22
CA ASP A 363 27.06 13.87 -5.60
C ASP A 363 25.92 14.62 -6.27
N VAL A 364 26.19 15.20 -7.44
CA VAL A 364 25.18 15.84 -8.28
C VAL A 364 25.06 15.05 -9.57
N ILE A 365 24.07 14.17 -9.65
CA ILE A 365 23.78 13.42 -10.87
C ILE A 365 22.86 14.22 -11.79
N ILE A 366 23.24 14.34 -13.06
CA ILE A 366 22.53 15.14 -14.05
C ILE A 366 22.32 14.34 -15.34
N ASP A 367 21.12 14.39 -15.90
CA ASP A 367 20.90 13.94 -17.27
C ASP A 367 21.45 14.97 -18.27
N VAL A 368 22.43 14.53 -19.08
CA VAL A 368 23.17 15.43 -19.98
C VAL A 368 22.52 15.40 -21.37
N THR A 369 21.33 15.99 -21.46
CA THR A 369 20.61 16.23 -22.71
C THR A 369 20.14 17.69 -22.76
N GLY A 370 20.18 18.33 -23.94
CA GLY A 370 19.76 19.74 -24.11
C GLY A 370 20.42 20.71 -23.11
N VAL A 371 19.58 21.44 -22.36
CA VAL A 371 19.96 22.38 -21.30
C VAL A 371 20.86 21.75 -20.22
N GLY A 372 20.74 20.43 -19.98
CA GLY A 372 21.57 19.70 -19.03
C GLY A 372 23.08 19.78 -19.31
N THR A 373 23.47 19.99 -20.58
CA THR A 373 24.88 20.22 -20.96
C THR A 373 25.41 21.53 -20.34
N SER A 374 24.64 22.61 -20.49
CA SER A 374 25.02 23.92 -19.94
C SER A 374 25.01 23.94 -18.41
N THR A 375 24.03 23.26 -17.78
CA THR A 375 23.96 23.09 -16.32
C THR A 375 25.18 22.33 -15.79
N ARG A 376 25.56 21.23 -16.44
CA ARG A 376 26.74 20.44 -16.08
C ARG A 376 28.01 21.28 -16.11
N ASP A 377 28.25 22.00 -17.20
CA ASP A 377 29.49 22.77 -17.38
C ASP A 377 29.62 23.87 -16.33
N LEU A 378 28.52 24.55 -16.01
CA LEU A 378 28.49 25.55 -14.95
C LEU A 378 28.67 24.94 -13.55
N LEU A 379 28.09 23.77 -13.27
CA LEU A 379 28.28 23.07 -12.00
C LEU A 379 29.73 22.59 -11.81
N ARG A 380 30.40 22.15 -12.88
CA ARG A 380 31.82 21.76 -12.83
C ARG A 380 32.74 22.89 -12.35
N LEU A 381 32.42 24.14 -12.72
CA LEU A 381 33.15 25.31 -12.23
C LEU A 381 32.98 25.53 -10.72
N GLN A 382 31.95 24.93 -10.10
CA GLN A 382 31.63 25.07 -8.68
C GLN A 382 32.10 23.88 -7.83
N GLU A 383 32.58 22.77 -8.42
CA GLU A 383 32.92 21.53 -7.70
C GLU A 383 33.83 21.75 -6.49
N ARG A 384 34.93 22.49 -6.68
CA ARG A 384 35.88 22.78 -5.58
C ARG A 384 35.29 23.71 -4.53
N ARG A 385 34.54 24.73 -4.95
CA ARG A 385 34.02 25.78 -4.07
C ARG A 385 32.90 25.27 -3.18
N GLU A 386 31.97 24.52 -3.77
CA GLU A 386 30.76 24.03 -3.09
C GLU A 386 30.96 22.60 -2.56
N ASN A 387 32.14 22.01 -2.81
CA ASN A 387 32.51 20.63 -2.47
C ASN A 387 31.40 19.66 -2.94
N ILE A 388 31.15 19.71 -4.25
CA ILE A 388 30.21 18.84 -4.97
C ILE A 388 30.99 18.01 -5.99
N ARG A 389 30.43 16.88 -6.42
CA ARG A 389 30.96 16.04 -7.48
C ARG A 389 29.90 15.84 -8.55
N VAL A 390 30.13 16.37 -9.75
CA VAL A 390 29.20 16.29 -10.86
C VAL A 390 29.33 14.93 -11.56
N ILE A 391 28.22 14.21 -11.63
CA ILE A 391 28.12 12.87 -12.21
C ILE A 391 27.19 12.95 -13.42
N GLU A 392 27.71 12.56 -14.57
CA GLU A 392 26.93 12.54 -15.81
C GLU A 392 26.16 11.23 -15.93
N ASN A 393 24.85 11.31 -16.13
CA ASN A 393 24.08 10.23 -16.73
C ASN A 393 24.20 10.32 -18.25
N LYS A 394 24.98 9.41 -18.85
CA LYS A 394 25.11 9.33 -20.32
C LYS A 394 24.13 8.30 -20.85
N SER A 395 23.36 8.70 -21.86
CA SER A 395 22.42 7.85 -22.59
C SER A 395 23.09 6.72 -23.42
N SER A 396 24.42 6.67 -23.46
CA SER A 396 25.21 5.69 -24.23
C SER A 396 25.33 4.31 -23.57
N TRP A 397 24.64 4.05 -22.47
CA TRP A 397 24.60 2.71 -21.88
C TRP A 397 23.82 1.74 -22.78
N VAL A 398 24.42 0.58 -23.05
CA VAL A 398 23.84 -0.50 -23.85
C VAL A 398 23.25 -1.54 -22.90
N GLY A 399 22.02 -1.97 -23.18
CA GLY A 399 21.24 -2.93 -22.40
C GLY A 399 21.99 -4.14 -21.85
N ASP A 400 21.59 -4.61 -20.68
CA ASP A 400 22.04 -5.85 -20.07
C ASP A 400 20.98 -6.96 -20.22
N GLU A 401 21.07 -8.02 -19.41
CA GLU A 401 20.08 -9.11 -19.41
C GLU A 401 18.71 -8.68 -18.87
N ALA A 402 18.64 -7.60 -18.09
CA ALA A 402 17.42 -7.15 -17.42
C ALA A 402 16.74 -5.96 -18.10
N CYS A 403 17.49 -5.04 -18.72
CA CYS A 403 16.99 -3.77 -19.25
C CYS A 403 17.54 -3.48 -20.66
N GLU A 404 16.74 -2.86 -21.53
CA GLU A 404 17.17 -2.54 -22.91
C GLU A 404 17.93 -1.21 -23.00
N LYS A 405 17.47 -0.18 -22.28
CA LYS A 405 18.01 1.19 -22.35
C LYS A 405 18.32 1.75 -20.96
N MET A 406 19.14 2.81 -20.91
CA MET A 406 19.51 3.47 -19.66
C MET A 406 18.30 3.90 -18.83
N LYS A 407 17.27 4.44 -19.48
CA LYS A 407 16.01 4.83 -18.85
C LYS A 407 15.30 3.65 -18.17
N ASP A 408 15.35 2.47 -18.79
CA ASP A 408 14.74 1.26 -18.23
C ASP A 408 15.46 0.85 -16.95
N LEU A 409 16.80 0.91 -16.97
CA LEU A 409 17.65 0.67 -15.81
C LEU A 409 17.37 1.66 -14.67
N LEU A 410 17.27 2.96 -14.95
CA LEU A 410 17.00 3.99 -13.93
C LEU A 410 15.74 3.70 -13.13
N TRP A 411 14.64 3.43 -13.83
CA TRP A 411 13.34 3.16 -13.24
C TRP A 411 13.24 1.76 -12.60
N TYR A 412 13.91 0.76 -13.18
CA TYR A 412 14.03 -0.55 -12.57
C TYR A 412 14.82 -0.49 -11.25
N THR A 413 15.93 0.26 -11.23
CA THR A 413 16.69 0.55 -10.01
C THR A 413 15.81 1.27 -8.99
N MET A 414 15.04 2.29 -9.40
CA MET A 414 14.08 2.95 -8.53
C MET A 414 13.10 1.94 -7.90
N LYS A 415 12.47 1.06 -8.69
CA LYS A 415 11.60 -0.01 -8.18
C LYS A 415 12.30 -0.85 -7.10
N SER A 416 13.55 -1.24 -7.30
CA SER A 416 14.31 -2.05 -6.34
C SER A 416 14.66 -1.33 -5.02
N ILE A 417 14.67 0.01 -5.03
CA ILE A 417 15.04 0.84 -3.87
C ILE A 417 13.80 1.33 -3.11
N LEU A 418 12.63 1.34 -3.74
CA LEU A 418 11.37 1.79 -3.13
C LEU A 418 10.98 1.04 -1.86
N ALA A 419 11.52 -0.14 -1.57
CA ALA A 419 11.27 -0.84 -0.29
C ALA A 419 12.00 -0.20 0.90
N GLU A 420 13.07 0.55 0.65
CA GLU A 420 13.92 1.19 1.68
C GLU A 420 13.76 2.71 1.71
N LEU A 421 13.33 3.32 0.60
CA LEU A 421 13.25 4.76 0.42
C LEU A 421 12.17 5.44 1.28
N SER A 422 12.48 6.57 1.92
CA SER A 422 11.51 7.46 2.56
C SER A 422 11.41 8.75 1.76
N ILE A 423 10.18 9.13 1.39
CA ILE A 423 9.86 10.34 0.65
C ILE A 423 8.88 11.17 1.50
N PRO A 424 9.34 11.80 2.59
CA PRO A 424 8.51 12.71 3.36
C PRO A 424 8.18 13.95 2.53
N TYR A 425 7.15 14.68 2.95
CA TYR A 425 6.84 15.97 2.34
C TYR A 425 7.96 16.97 2.69
N CYS A 426 8.74 17.37 1.70
CA CYS A 426 9.97 18.14 1.86
C CYS A 426 10.16 19.20 0.76
N ILE A 427 9.07 19.83 0.33
CA ILE A 427 9.11 20.91 -0.65
C ILE A 427 9.63 22.17 0.02
N GLU A 428 10.68 22.78 -0.54
CA GLU A 428 10.99 24.19 -0.31
C GLU A 428 10.50 25.01 -1.51
N SER A 429 9.56 25.93 -1.28
CA SER A 429 9.16 26.95 -2.25
C SER A 429 9.57 28.34 -1.73
N GLU A 430 10.06 29.20 -2.63
CA GLU A 430 10.20 30.65 -2.37
C GLU A 430 8.95 31.43 -2.81
N ASP A 431 7.99 30.75 -3.44
CA ASP A 431 6.87 31.36 -4.16
C ASP A 431 5.54 30.91 -3.53
N TYR A 432 5.11 31.65 -2.50
CA TYR A 432 3.85 31.44 -1.76
C TYR A 432 2.57 31.51 -2.64
N SER A 433 2.71 31.78 -3.94
CA SER A 433 1.59 31.98 -4.87
C SER A 433 1.06 30.69 -5.51
N ASN A 434 1.83 29.58 -5.50
CA ASN A 434 1.48 28.32 -6.18
C ASN A 434 2.09 27.07 -5.49
N GLU A 435 2.09 27.01 -4.16
CA GLU A 435 2.50 25.79 -3.46
C GLU A 435 1.51 24.65 -3.75
N LEU A 436 1.99 23.57 -4.39
CA LEU A 436 1.25 22.30 -4.36
C LEU A 436 1.11 21.91 -2.89
N THR A 437 -0.14 21.77 -2.44
CA THR A 437 -0.40 21.18 -1.13
C THR A 437 0.26 19.81 -1.04
N LYS A 438 0.60 19.37 0.18
CA LYS A 438 1.12 18.01 0.44
C LYS A 438 0.35 16.91 -0.30
N LYS A 439 -0.96 17.07 -0.41
CA LYS A 439 -1.84 16.15 -1.13
C LYS A 439 -1.62 16.22 -2.63
N GLU A 440 -1.55 17.42 -3.22
CA GLU A 440 -1.36 17.57 -4.67
C GLU A 440 0.03 17.11 -5.11
N PHE A 441 1.07 17.34 -4.31
CA PHE A 441 2.41 16.82 -4.59
C PHE A 441 2.41 15.29 -4.72
N TYR A 442 1.85 14.58 -3.74
CA TYR A 442 1.78 13.13 -3.79
C TYR A 442 0.88 12.65 -4.92
N ASN A 443 -0.26 13.29 -5.18
CA ASN A 443 -1.10 12.93 -6.33
C ASN A 443 -0.33 13.03 -7.66
N VAL A 444 0.46 14.08 -7.88
CA VAL A 444 1.28 14.22 -9.09
C VAL A 444 2.38 13.16 -9.15
N LEU A 445 3.03 12.87 -8.02
CA LEU A 445 4.07 11.84 -7.94
C LEU A 445 3.50 10.44 -8.25
N GLU A 446 2.33 10.11 -7.67
CA GLU A 446 1.56 8.90 -7.94
C GLU A 446 1.16 8.81 -9.41
N GLU A 447 0.65 9.91 -9.99
CA GLU A 447 0.27 9.97 -11.40
C GLU A 447 1.49 9.73 -12.31
N GLN A 448 2.64 10.31 -12.01
CA GLN A 448 3.82 10.17 -12.87
C GLN A 448 4.50 8.79 -12.75
N ILE A 449 4.60 8.25 -11.52
CA ILE A 449 5.33 7.01 -11.26
C ILE A 449 4.44 5.78 -11.49
N CYS A 450 3.23 5.76 -10.94
CA CYS A 450 2.37 4.56 -10.94
C CYS A 450 1.60 4.37 -12.25
N SER A 451 1.66 5.36 -13.14
CA SER A 451 0.98 5.32 -14.42
C SER A 451 1.88 4.82 -15.55
N ARG A 452 3.22 4.79 -15.35
CA ARG A 452 4.18 4.51 -16.41
C ARG A 452 4.20 3.03 -16.77
N LYS A 453 3.96 2.74 -18.05
CA LYS A 453 3.84 1.36 -18.53
C LYS A 453 5.20 0.74 -18.81
N TYR A 454 5.32 -0.58 -18.72
CA TYR A 454 6.46 -1.36 -19.15
C TYR A 454 6.01 -2.57 -19.96
N THR A 455 6.92 -3.09 -20.77
CA THR A 455 6.79 -4.34 -21.51
C THR A 455 8.02 -5.19 -21.25
N GLN A 456 7.94 -6.50 -21.54
CA GLN A 456 9.07 -7.42 -21.40
C GLN A 456 9.41 -8.17 -22.70
N PRO A 457 9.74 -7.47 -23.81
CA PRO A 457 10.19 -8.15 -25.02
C PRO A 457 11.48 -8.94 -24.73
N ASN A 458 11.49 -10.22 -25.09
CA ASN A 458 12.62 -11.13 -24.88
C ASN A 458 13.10 -11.19 -23.41
N GLY A 459 12.21 -10.99 -22.44
CA GLY A 459 12.51 -11.02 -21.01
C GLY A 459 13.17 -9.74 -20.45
N LYS A 460 13.41 -8.71 -21.28
CA LYS A 460 14.00 -7.44 -20.84
C LYS A 460 12.94 -6.40 -20.55
N ILE A 461 13.07 -5.68 -19.44
CA ILE A 461 12.18 -4.57 -19.10
C ILE A 461 12.42 -3.41 -20.06
N VAL A 462 11.34 -2.97 -20.71
CA VAL A 462 11.31 -1.80 -21.59
C VAL A 462 10.18 -0.88 -21.15
N ILE A 463 10.55 0.33 -20.75
CA ILE A 463 9.62 1.31 -20.18
C ILE A 463 9.10 2.22 -21.28
N GLU A 464 7.84 2.58 -21.15
CA GLU A 464 7.16 3.55 -21.99
C GLU A 464 7.94 4.87 -22.10
N THR A 465 8.03 5.40 -23.32
CA THR A 465 8.71 6.67 -23.65
C THR A 465 7.86 7.89 -23.28
N LYS A 466 8.49 9.07 -23.11
CA LYS A 466 7.76 10.34 -22.91
C LYS A 466 6.76 10.60 -24.06
N GLN A 467 7.12 10.24 -25.30
CA GLN A 467 6.24 10.36 -26.47
C GLN A 467 4.99 9.46 -26.38
N GLN A 468 5.16 8.20 -25.97
CA GLN A 468 4.03 7.28 -25.76
C GLN A 468 3.11 7.76 -24.63
N LEU A 469 3.67 8.28 -23.53
CA LEU A 469 2.91 8.91 -22.43
C LEU A 469 2.06 10.09 -22.93
N LYS A 470 2.67 11.02 -23.68
CA LYS A 470 1.96 12.17 -24.27
C LYS A 470 0.87 11.73 -25.24
N SER A 471 1.10 10.68 -26.03
CA SER A 471 0.11 10.17 -27.00
C SER A 471 -1.18 9.64 -26.37
N ARG A 472 -1.15 9.23 -25.09
CA ARG A 472 -2.32 8.80 -24.32
C ARG A 472 -2.87 9.87 -23.38
N GLY A 473 -2.53 11.13 -23.62
CA GLY A 473 -3.07 12.29 -22.90
C GLY A 473 -2.46 12.53 -21.52
N MET A 474 -1.30 11.96 -21.21
CA MET A 474 -0.64 12.17 -19.92
C MET A 474 0.52 13.16 -19.99
N LYS A 475 0.80 13.78 -18.83
CA LYS A 475 1.93 14.69 -18.65
C LYS A 475 3.25 13.93 -18.56
N SER A 476 4.34 14.65 -18.79
CA SER A 476 5.69 14.11 -18.65
C SER A 476 5.99 13.72 -17.20
N PRO A 477 6.71 12.61 -16.98
CA PRO A 477 6.97 12.07 -15.65
C PRO A 477 8.23 12.68 -15.02
N ASP A 478 8.40 14.00 -15.09
CA ASP A 478 9.66 14.69 -14.75
C ASP A 478 10.07 14.46 -13.27
N LYS A 479 9.11 14.37 -12.34
CA LYS A 479 9.36 14.00 -10.94
C LYS A 479 9.87 12.57 -10.80
N GLY A 480 9.24 11.66 -11.54
CA GLY A 480 9.65 10.25 -11.57
C GLY A 480 11.03 10.07 -12.19
N ASP A 481 11.34 10.81 -13.25
CA ASP A 481 12.63 10.77 -13.91
C ASP A 481 13.74 11.31 -12.99
N ALA A 482 13.54 12.46 -12.33
CA ALA A 482 14.48 12.99 -11.35
C ALA A 482 14.70 12.01 -10.16
N LEU A 483 13.63 11.44 -9.60
CA LEU A 483 13.75 10.45 -8.53
C LEU A 483 14.49 9.18 -8.96
N SER A 484 14.28 8.74 -10.21
CA SER A 484 14.96 7.56 -10.74
C SER A 484 16.48 7.77 -10.84
N LEU A 485 16.93 8.98 -11.18
CA LEU A 485 18.35 9.36 -11.18
C LEU A 485 18.93 9.33 -9.77
N TYR A 486 18.20 9.87 -8.78
CA TYR A 486 18.60 9.80 -7.37
C TYR A 486 18.81 8.35 -6.92
N CYS A 487 17.82 7.48 -7.16
CA CYS A 487 17.87 6.06 -6.81
C CYS A 487 19.03 5.34 -7.52
N TYR A 488 19.26 5.64 -8.80
CA TYR A 488 20.35 5.05 -9.56
C TYR A 488 21.72 5.38 -8.97
N GLN A 489 21.95 6.64 -8.59
CA GLN A 489 23.20 7.02 -7.96
C GLN A 489 23.34 6.40 -6.56
N LEU A 490 22.24 6.31 -5.80
CA LEU A 490 22.22 5.67 -4.49
C LEU A 490 22.59 4.18 -4.55
N GLN A 491 22.16 3.46 -5.58
CA GLN A 491 22.45 2.03 -5.74
C GLN A 491 23.95 1.73 -5.75
N LYS A 492 24.79 2.64 -6.25
CA LYS A 492 26.24 2.48 -6.30
C LYS A 492 26.89 2.45 -4.91
N TYR A 493 26.18 2.92 -3.89
CA TYR A 493 26.62 2.92 -2.50
C TYR A 493 26.11 1.72 -1.70
N LYS A 494 25.21 0.89 -2.26
CA LYS A 494 24.83 -0.36 -1.61
C LYS A 494 26.04 -1.30 -1.53
N PRO A 495 26.38 -1.84 -0.35
CA PRO A 495 27.43 -2.85 -0.25
C PRO A 495 27.02 -4.06 -1.10
N LYS A 496 27.86 -4.46 -2.06
CA LYS A 496 27.67 -5.72 -2.78
C LYS A 496 27.82 -6.86 -1.79
N VAL A 497 26.73 -7.60 -1.54
CA VAL A 497 26.82 -8.86 -0.82
C VAL A 497 27.56 -9.85 -1.72
N CYS A 498 28.86 -9.99 -1.54
CA CYS A 498 29.62 -11.07 -2.15
C CYS A 498 29.24 -12.37 -1.45
N TYR A 499 28.32 -13.14 -2.03
CA TYR A 499 28.17 -14.56 -1.69
C TYR A 499 29.38 -15.32 -2.24
N GLY A 500 30.52 -15.17 -1.57
CA GLY A 500 31.62 -16.13 -1.69
C GLY A 500 31.21 -17.40 -0.96
N SER A 501 31.22 -18.53 -1.65
CA SER A 501 31.07 -19.86 -1.06
C SER A 501 31.94 -19.97 0.19
N ILE A 502 31.31 -20.10 1.36
CA ILE A 502 32.00 -20.35 2.62
C ILE A 502 32.50 -21.79 2.58
N THR A 503 33.70 -22.01 2.08
CA THR A 503 34.48 -23.19 2.44
C THR A 503 34.93 -22.99 3.88
N SER A 504 34.55 -23.93 4.76
CA SER A 504 34.92 -23.97 6.17
C SER A 504 36.41 -23.70 6.36
N GLY A 505 36.77 -22.54 6.95
CA GLY A 505 38.14 -22.25 7.37
C GLY A 505 38.72 -20.86 7.05
N ALA A 506 38.02 -19.98 6.32
CA ALA A 506 38.55 -18.65 6.00
C ALA A 506 38.14 -17.57 7.02
N ARG A 507 39.12 -16.94 7.69
CA ARG A 507 38.91 -15.75 8.54
C ARG A 507 38.59 -14.53 7.67
N ILE A 508 37.46 -13.88 7.95
CA ILE A 508 37.09 -12.60 7.34
C ILE A 508 37.90 -11.48 8.02
N ARG A 509 38.67 -10.73 7.23
CA ARG A 509 39.40 -9.55 7.70
C ARG A 509 38.50 -8.32 7.53
N LEU A 510 37.87 -7.86 8.61
CA LEU A 510 37.23 -6.55 8.64
C LEU A 510 38.32 -5.49 8.76
N SER A 511 38.32 -4.50 7.88
CA SER A 511 39.24 -3.36 7.98
C SER A 511 38.83 -2.49 9.18
N GLY A 512 39.57 -2.63 10.29
CA GLY A 512 39.40 -1.86 11.53
C GLY A 512 39.62 -2.75 12.75
N ASN A 513 40.54 -2.37 13.63
CA ASN A 513 41.04 -3.17 14.77
C ASN A 513 39.99 -3.48 15.86
N GLN A 514 38.98 -4.30 15.58
CA GLN A 514 38.17 -4.96 16.61
C GLN A 514 37.82 -6.39 16.19
N TYR A 515 38.30 -7.36 16.96
CA TYR A 515 37.92 -8.76 16.83
C TYR A 515 36.65 -9.02 17.64
N GLY A 516 35.58 -9.44 16.97
CA GLY A 516 34.42 -10.09 17.59
C GLY A 516 34.30 -11.50 17.01
N VAL A 517 34.31 -12.51 17.87
CA VAL A 517 34.09 -13.93 17.51
C VAL A 517 32.57 -14.15 17.39
N VAL A 518 32.12 -14.83 16.33
CA VAL A 518 30.77 -15.41 16.25
C VAL A 518 30.80 -16.78 16.89
#